data_AF-A0A1I5AUF3-F1
#
_entry.id   AF-A0A1I5AUF3-F1
#
_cell.length_a   1.000
_cell.length_b   1.000
_cell.length_c   1.000
_cell.angle_alpha   90.00
_cell.angle_beta   90.00
_cell.angle_gamma   90.00
#
_symmetry.space_group_name_H-M   'P 1'
#
loop_
_entity.id
_entity.type
_entity.pdbx_description
1 polymer ?
#
loop_
_entity_poly.entity_id
_entity_poly.type
_entity_poly.pdbx_seq_one_letter_code
_entity_poly.pdbx_strand_id
1 'polypeptide(L)'
;MAVNYQARRNGSASSACSKVSMIALCLLLSPYAASAQDVAKAATTFPHAPVRWSDGSGEIEFHAAGDAAVLTLRLPDGNVTVLRQIGDSNDALAVLGDERLRFTWPALLSWAGADLGLLRDRSLLHARTGFEAGLPGAVAKGQAEKLSGTWQLAAKLQYARTLKQTGHRMEAAEMLRREIANLPHTVQTAYPRVFLTLRLAGMVFDTDPAAAIGLLEPLIADPATSPDQKVNVEVNLAQYLARSGDFARALPLIDKVWATYSQSNPQDQGSEKQPGSEAQFAWIKACALRGLGKKDEADQMMSLIGPMSATTSEVPIASQARLSGFMCMKDTDALAKEFVTQLKSAYPGSDLFLELQPESPDYAPDRDMVAAALRVPELAQAVTTQVHFLSGALTPALGEWRNGKSAQ
;
A
#
# COMPACT_ATOMS: atom_id res chain seq x y z
N MET A 1 -0.60 3.24 8.29
CA MET A 1 -0.93 3.35 6.85
C MET A 1 -1.46 4.76 6.56
N ALA A 2 -0.63 5.67 6.02
CA ALA A 2 -1.11 6.96 5.53
C ALA A 2 -1.88 6.72 4.24
N VAL A 3 -3.17 7.07 4.21
CA VAL A 3 -3.94 7.00 2.96
C VAL A 3 -3.51 8.20 2.13
N ASN A 4 -2.54 8.00 1.25
CA ASN A 4 -2.20 9.00 0.23
C ASN A 4 -3.31 9.01 -0.80
N TYR A 5 -4.37 9.71 -0.42
CA TYR A 5 -5.55 9.95 -1.18
C TYR A 5 -5.29 11.18 -2.06
N GLN A 6 -5.44 11.06 -3.37
CA GLN A 6 -5.83 12.23 -4.17
C GLN A 6 -7.36 12.26 -4.15
N ALA A 7 -7.93 13.13 -3.33
CA ALA A 7 -9.30 13.57 -3.55
C ALA A 7 -9.46 14.14 -4.94
N ARG A 8 -8.43 14.88 -5.35
CA ARG A 8 -8.42 15.76 -6.49
C ARG A 8 -7.06 15.73 -7.17
N ARG A 9 -7.08 15.61 -8.50
CA ARG A 9 -5.88 15.66 -9.35
C ARG A 9 -5.75 17.05 -9.96
N ASN A 10 -4.64 17.74 -9.69
CA ASN A 10 -4.29 18.99 -10.36
C ASN A 10 -4.11 18.74 -11.86
N GLY A 11 -4.98 19.34 -12.68
CA GLY A 11 -4.81 19.40 -14.13
C GLY A 11 -3.72 20.41 -14.50
N SER A 12 -2.46 20.08 -14.25
CA SER A 12 -1.40 20.75 -14.98
C SER A 12 -1.51 20.33 -16.45
N ALA A 13 -1.38 21.29 -17.37
CA ALA A 13 -1.40 21.06 -18.80
C ALA A 13 -0.49 19.87 -19.13
N SER A 14 -1.11 18.75 -19.47
CA SER A 14 -0.40 17.59 -19.97
C SER A 14 0.26 18.01 -21.27
N SER A 15 1.57 18.24 -21.22
CA SER A 15 2.43 17.95 -22.36
C SER A 15 1.98 16.60 -22.91
N ALA A 16 1.59 16.59 -24.18
CA ALA A 16 1.02 15.46 -24.89
C ALA A 16 2.02 14.29 -24.93
N CYS A 17 2.06 13.50 -23.86
CA CYS A 17 2.67 12.18 -23.88
C CYS A 17 1.51 11.19 -23.95
N SER A 18 1.17 10.82 -25.18
CA SER A 18 0.11 9.87 -25.52
C SER A 18 0.26 8.57 -24.71
N LYS A 19 -0.84 8.14 -24.08
CA LYS A 19 -0.96 6.92 -23.25
C LYS A 19 -0.55 5.63 -23.96
N VAL A 20 -0.35 5.65 -25.28
CA VAL A 20 0.05 4.47 -26.09
C VAL A 20 1.58 4.35 -26.21
N SER A 21 2.35 5.40 -25.89
CA SER A 21 3.84 5.36 -25.96
C SER A 21 4.54 5.23 -24.60
N MET A 22 3.82 5.35 -23.48
CA MET A 22 4.42 5.36 -22.13
C MET A 22 4.84 3.98 -21.61
N ILE A 23 4.18 2.90 -22.04
CA ILE A 23 4.59 1.53 -21.69
C ILE A 23 5.85 1.12 -22.47
N ALA A 24 5.98 1.59 -23.72
CA ALA A 24 7.15 1.30 -24.54
C ALA A 24 8.41 2.06 -24.10
N LEU A 25 8.29 3.27 -23.54
CA LEU A 25 9.46 4.08 -23.18
C LEU A 25 10.01 3.80 -21.77
N CYS A 26 9.19 3.39 -20.81
CA CYS A 26 9.67 2.91 -19.50
C CYS A 26 10.41 1.56 -19.60
N LEU A 27 10.16 0.78 -20.66
CA LEU A 27 10.92 -0.41 -21.00
C LEU A 27 12.19 -0.11 -21.81
N LEU A 28 12.54 1.14 -22.11
CA LEU A 28 13.74 1.47 -22.89
C LEU A 28 14.79 2.29 -22.14
N LEU A 29 14.49 2.76 -20.92
CA LEU A 29 15.42 3.56 -20.11
C LEU A 29 15.90 2.85 -18.83
N SER A 30 15.42 1.66 -18.53
CA SER A 30 16.18 0.72 -17.72
C SER A 30 17.19 0.02 -18.63
N PRO A 31 18.50 0.01 -18.33
CA PRO A 31 19.43 -0.90 -19.00
C PRO A 31 19.14 -2.40 -18.74
N TYR A 32 17.97 -2.73 -18.18
CA TYR A 32 17.51 -4.05 -17.74
C TYR A 32 16.05 -4.35 -18.10
N ALA A 33 15.49 -3.69 -19.12
CA ALA A 33 14.35 -4.29 -19.79
C ALA A 33 14.85 -5.40 -20.70
N ALA A 34 15.25 -6.53 -20.09
CA ALA A 34 15.19 -7.78 -20.82
C ALA A 34 13.73 -7.89 -21.27
N SER A 35 13.50 -7.83 -22.59
CA SER A 35 12.17 -8.13 -23.10
C SER A 35 11.78 -9.51 -22.55
N ALA A 36 10.49 -9.78 -22.35
CA ALA A 36 10.05 -11.11 -21.93
C ALA A 36 10.60 -12.23 -22.87
N GLN A 37 11.09 -11.87 -24.06
CA GLN A 37 11.77 -12.74 -25.01
C GLN A 37 13.26 -13.00 -24.71
N ASP A 38 13.99 -12.07 -24.08
CA ASP A 38 15.44 -12.22 -23.83
C ASP A 38 15.76 -13.11 -22.62
N VAL A 39 14.80 -13.29 -21.70
CA VAL A 39 14.91 -14.22 -20.56
C VAL A 39 14.80 -15.69 -21.00
N ALA A 40 14.39 -15.97 -22.24
CA ALA A 40 14.03 -17.30 -22.72
C ALA A 40 15.20 -18.20 -23.22
N LYS A 41 16.46 -17.74 -23.17
CA LYS A 41 17.58 -18.43 -23.86
C LYS A 41 18.66 -19.11 -23.00
N ALA A 42 18.52 -19.18 -21.68
CA ALA A 42 19.32 -20.08 -20.85
C ALA A 42 18.45 -21.28 -20.41
N ALA A 43 18.89 -22.51 -20.69
CA ALA A 43 18.15 -23.70 -20.29
C ALA A 43 17.99 -23.75 -18.76
N THR A 44 16.75 -23.81 -18.26
CA THR A 44 16.27 -24.56 -17.09
C THR A 44 14.79 -24.21 -16.90
N THR A 45 13.92 -25.21 -16.73
CA THR A 45 12.49 -25.04 -16.51
C THR A 45 12.24 -24.10 -15.33
N PHE A 46 11.70 -22.90 -15.57
CA PHE A 46 11.18 -22.03 -14.52
C PHE A 46 10.14 -22.80 -13.70
N PRO A 47 10.13 -22.70 -12.35
CA PRO A 47 9.10 -23.31 -11.55
C PRO A 47 7.73 -22.81 -12.01
N HIS A 48 6.85 -23.74 -12.36
CA HIS A 48 5.50 -23.43 -12.80
C HIS A 48 4.51 -24.46 -12.27
N ALA A 49 3.26 -24.03 -12.09
CA ALA A 49 2.16 -24.92 -11.73
C ALA A 49 0.81 -24.34 -12.17
N PRO A 50 -0.17 -25.20 -12.48
CA PRO A 50 -1.55 -24.76 -12.61
C PRO A 50 -2.09 -24.31 -11.24
N VAL A 51 -2.67 -23.11 -11.20
CA VAL A 51 -3.28 -22.53 -10.00
C VAL A 51 -4.73 -22.16 -10.32
N ARG A 52 -5.61 -22.36 -9.33
CA ARG A 52 -7.04 -22.02 -9.40
C ARG A 52 -7.40 -21.05 -8.26
N TRP A 53 -8.33 -20.15 -8.53
CA TRP A 53 -8.99 -19.26 -7.57
C TRP A 53 -10.47 -19.15 -7.94
N SER A 54 -11.30 -18.47 -7.15
CA SER A 54 -12.77 -18.52 -7.37
C SER A 54 -13.19 -18.07 -8.77
N ASP A 55 -12.51 -17.05 -9.29
CA ASP A 55 -12.91 -16.33 -10.50
C ASP A 55 -12.01 -16.68 -11.70
N GLY A 56 -11.13 -17.68 -11.57
CA GLY A 56 -10.25 -18.06 -12.67
C GLY A 56 -9.26 -19.18 -12.38
N SER A 57 -8.50 -19.50 -13.42
CA SER A 57 -7.40 -20.46 -13.36
C SER A 57 -6.37 -20.13 -14.41
N GLY A 58 -5.13 -20.55 -14.19
CA GLY A 58 -4.09 -20.49 -15.21
C GLY A 58 -2.81 -21.13 -14.72
N GLU A 59 -1.78 -21.07 -15.55
CA GLU A 59 -0.45 -21.56 -15.23
C GLU A 59 0.40 -20.40 -14.74
N ILE A 60 0.91 -20.50 -13.51
CA ILE A 60 1.78 -19.47 -12.94
C ILE A 60 3.22 -19.93 -13.09
N GLU A 61 4.08 -19.03 -13.53
CA GLU A 61 5.51 -19.25 -13.71
C GLU A 61 6.29 -18.22 -12.88
N PHE A 62 7.36 -18.66 -12.21
CA PHE A 62 8.28 -17.80 -11.48
C PHE A 62 9.58 -17.61 -12.25
N HIS A 63 9.89 -16.36 -12.58
CA HIS A 63 11.10 -15.97 -13.31
C HIS A 63 12.00 -15.17 -12.39
N ALA A 64 13.28 -15.53 -12.31
CA ALA A 64 14.30 -14.75 -11.62
C ALA A 64 15.52 -14.62 -12.52
N ALA A 65 15.97 -13.39 -12.76
CA ALA A 65 17.12 -13.09 -13.60
C ALA A 65 17.87 -11.88 -13.02
N GLY A 66 19.11 -12.13 -12.57
CA GLY A 66 19.92 -11.13 -11.86
C GLY A 66 19.14 -10.53 -10.69
N ASP A 67 18.85 -9.23 -10.80
CA ASP A 67 18.23 -8.44 -9.75
C ASP A 67 16.71 -8.32 -9.82
N ALA A 68 16.08 -8.94 -10.81
CA ALA A 68 14.65 -8.94 -10.99
C ALA A 68 14.06 -10.33 -10.76
N ALA A 69 12.90 -10.36 -10.12
CA ALA A 69 12.03 -11.54 -10.11
C ALA A 69 10.58 -11.14 -10.38
N VAL A 70 9.85 -12.01 -11.05
CA VAL A 70 8.47 -11.77 -11.47
C VAL A 70 7.66 -13.06 -11.46
N LEU A 71 6.41 -12.97 -11.04
CA LEU A 71 5.38 -13.97 -11.25
C LEU A 71 4.56 -13.60 -12.48
N THR A 72 4.44 -14.52 -13.42
CA THR A 72 3.58 -14.38 -14.59
C THR A 72 2.45 -15.40 -14.55
N LEU A 73 1.28 -15.03 -15.06
CA LEU A 73 0.13 -15.90 -15.24
C LEU A 73 -0.13 -16.08 -16.73
N ARG A 74 -0.14 -17.33 -17.17
CA ARG A 74 -0.63 -17.76 -18.47
C ARG A 74 -2.09 -18.20 -18.34
N LEU A 75 -2.98 -17.47 -18.97
CA LEU A 75 -4.41 -17.74 -19.00
C LEU A 75 -4.74 -18.90 -19.98
N PRO A 76 -5.93 -19.52 -19.87
CA PRO A 76 -6.33 -20.62 -20.76
C PRO A 76 -6.38 -20.26 -22.25
N ASP A 77 -6.52 -18.97 -22.58
CA ASP A 77 -6.47 -18.44 -23.94
C ASP A 77 -5.04 -18.24 -24.48
N GLY A 78 -4.03 -18.56 -23.67
CA GLY A 78 -2.61 -18.42 -23.98
C GLY A 78 -2.01 -17.05 -23.64
N ASN A 79 -2.82 -16.06 -23.23
CA ASN A 79 -2.32 -14.74 -22.85
C ASN A 79 -1.49 -14.81 -21.58
N VAL A 80 -0.32 -14.15 -21.59
CA VAL A 80 0.57 -14.04 -20.43
C VAL A 80 0.49 -12.64 -19.85
N THR A 81 0.23 -12.55 -18.55
CA THR A 81 0.21 -11.29 -17.81
C THR A 81 1.18 -11.34 -16.62
N VAL A 82 1.71 -10.19 -16.22
CA VAL A 82 2.50 -10.06 -14.99
C VAL A 82 1.55 -10.02 -13.82
N LEU A 83 1.65 -10.99 -12.92
CA LEU A 83 0.90 -10.99 -11.66
C LEU A 83 1.55 -10.06 -10.65
N ARG A 84 2.86 -10.22 -10.43
CA ARG A 84 3.61 -9.48 -9.43
C ARG A 84 5.07 -9.36 -9.83
N GLN A 85 5.60 -8.15 -9.78
CA GLN A 85 7.05 -7.94 -9.74
C GLN A 85 7.52 -8.02 -8.28
N ILE A 86 8.59 -8.74 -8.03
CA ILE A 86 9.17 -8.92 -6.69
C ILE A 86 10.40 -8.01 -6.61
N GLY A 87 10.20 -6.81 -6.07
CA GLY A 87 11.24 -5.79 -5.93
C GLY A 87 11.69 -5.57 -4.47
N ASP A 88 10.88 -5.99 -3.50
CA ASP A 88 11.20 -5.87 -2.08
C ASP A 88 10.64 -7.04 -1.26
N SER A 89 10.98 -7.04 0.03
CA SER A 89 10.63 -8.11 0.94
C SER A 89 9.11 -8.28 1.12
N ASN A 90 8.32 -7.21 1.02
CA ASN A 90 6.85 -7.34 1.14
C ASN A 90 6.27 -8.12 -0.04
N ASP A 91 6.80 -7.93 -1.26
CA ASP A 91 6.40 -8.76 -2.41
C ASP A 91 6.72 -10.24 -2.18
N ALA A 92 7.92 -10.52 -1.72
CA ALA A 92 8.35 -11.89 -1.46
C ALA A 92 7.50 -12.53 -0.36
N LEU A 93 7.21 -11.80 0.72
CA LEU A 93 6.34 -12.28 1.81
C LEU A 93 4.91 -12.54 1.33
N ALA A 94 4.35 -11.70 0.45
CA ALA A 94 3.02 -11.95 -0.13
C ALA A 94 2.99 -13.25 -0.96
N VAL A 95 4.07 -13.56 -1.69
CA VAL A 95 4.21 -14.82 -2.45
C VAL A 95 4.43 -16.02 -1.53
N LEU A 96 5.29 -15.86 -0.51
CA LEU A 96 5.56 -16.90 0.47
C LEU A 96 4.32 -17.20 1.33
N GLY A 97 3.46 -16.21 1.56
CA GLY A 97 2.24 -16.34 2.34
C GLY A 97 1.07 -17.01 1.62
N ASP A 98 1.19 -17.30 0.31
CA ASP A 98 0.15 -17.96 -0.49
C ASP A 98 0.52 -19.43 -0.75
N GLU A 99 -0.22 -20.36 -0.14
CA GLU A 99 0.02 -21.82 -0.28
C GLU A 99 -0.10 -22.29 -1.72
N ARG A 100 -0.90 -21.60 -2.56
CA ARG A 100 -1.04 -21.96 -3.98
C ARG A 100 0.26 -21.75 -4.76
N LEU A 101 1.14 -20.89 -4.24
CA LEU A 101 2.44 -20.57 -4.84
C LEU A 101 3.61 -21.33 -4.23
N ARG A 102 3.35 -22.38 -3.42
CA ARG A 102 4.39 -23.17 -2.76
C ARG A 102 5.48 -23.70 -3.67
N PHE A 103 5.15 -24.02 -4.92
CA PHE A 103 6.12 -24.48 -5.92
C PHE A 103 7.21 -23.45 -6.24
N THR A 104 6.97 -22.15 -5.97
CA THR A 104 7.92 -21.06 -6.21
C THR A 104 8.92 -20.86 -5.07
N TRP A 105 8.59 -21.29 -3.85
CA TRP A 105 9.32 -20.89 -2.64
C TRP A 105 10.81 -21.29 -2.64
N PRO A 106 11.22 -22.51 -3.05
CA PRO A 106 12.64 -22.85 -3.07
C PRO A 106 13.45 -21.93 -3.99
N ALA A 107 12.93 -21.61 -5.17
CA ALA A 107 13.59 -20.72 -6.12
C ALA A 107 13.61 -19.26 -5.63
N LEU A 108 12.48 -18.79 -5.08
CA LEU A 108 12.38 -17.45 -4.49
C LEU A 108 13.35 -17.27 -3.32
N LEU A 109 13.42 -18.23 -2.38
CA LEU A 109 14.32 -18.16 -1.23
C LEU A 109 15.79 -18.34 -1.63
N SER A 110 16.09 -19.13 -2.67
CA SER A 110 17.44 -19.20 -3.23
C SER A 110 17.88 -17.87 -3.83
N TRP A 111 16.96 -17.11 -4.43
CA TRP A 111 17.25 -15.81 -5.04
C TRP A 111 17.25 -14.66 -4.03
N ALA A 112 16.32 -14.66 -3.08
CA ALA A 112 16.13 -13.59 -2.09
C ALA A 112 16.97 -13.76 -0.81
N GLY A 113 17.54 -14.95 -0.59
CA GLY A 113 18.10 -15.37 0.69
C GLY A 113 17.03 -16.04 1.57
N ALA A 114 17.44 -16.99 2.40
CA ALA A 114 16.53 -17.81 3.22
C ALA A 114 15.71 -16.98 4.24
N ASP A 115 16.22 -15.82 4.64
CA ASP A 115 15.60 -14.84 5.54
C ASP A 115 15.18 -13.54 4.81
N LEU A 116 15.23 -13.55 3.47
CA LEU A 116 15.07 -12.40 2.59
C LEU A 116 16.14 -11.30 2.74
N GLY A 117 17.26 -11.58 3.44
CA GLY A 117 18.33 -10.61 3.68
C GLY A 117 19.01 -10.10 2.40
N LEU A 118 19.22 -10.95 1.40
CA LEU A 118 19.82 -10.52 0.12
C LEU A 118 18.88 -9.57 -0.64
N LEU A 119 17.58 -9.89 -0.68
CA LEU A 119 16.56 -9.03 -1.28
C LEU A 119 16.44 -7.70 -0.54
N ARG A 120 16.46 -7.72 0.80
CA ARG A 120 16.48 -6.51 1.64
C ARG A 120 17.64 -5.59 1.25
N ASP A 121 18.86 -6.11 1.25
CA ASP A 121 20.06 -5.30 1.02
C ASP A 121 20.10 -4.73 -0.39
N ARG A 122 19.72 -5.53 -1.39
CA ARG A 122 19.59 -5.07 -2.78
C ARG A 122 18.51 -4.01 -2.95
N SER A 123 17.32 -4.22 -2.38
CA SER A 123 16.22 -3.26 -2.49
C SER A 123 16.61 -1.91 -1.88
N LEU A 124 17.32 -1.93 -0.74
CA LEU A 124 17.82 -0.74 -0.08
C LEU A 124 18.87 -0.01 -0.93
N LEU A 125 19.82 -0.75 -1.51
CA LEU A 125 20.82 -0.19 -2.42
C LEU A 125 20.15 0.49 -3.62
N HIS A 126 19.23 -0.21 -4.29
CA HIS A 126 18.52 0.33 -5.46
C HIS A 126 17.71 1.58 -5.13
N ALA A 127 16.98 1.56 -4.01
CA ALA A 127 16.18 2.70 -3.59
C ALA A 127 17.07 3.90 -3.22
N ARG A 128 18.22 3.67 -2.58
CA ARG A 128 19.20 4.71 -2.27
C ARG A 128 19.79 5.33 -3.54
N THR A 129 20.28 4.50 -4.47
CA THR A 129 20.82 4.98 -5.75
C THR A 129 19.78 5.78 -6.53
N GLY A 130 18.52 5.32 -6.55
CA GLY A 130 17.42 6.05 -7.15
C GLY A 130 17.16 7.41 -6.49
N PHE A 131 17.14 7.45 -5.16
CA PHE A 131 17.02 8.70 -4.40
C PHE A 131 18.15 9.69 -4.72
N GLU A 132 19.40 9.24 -4.73
CA GLU A 132 20.59 10.06 -5.04
C GLU A 132 20.56 10.56 -6.50
N ALA A 133 20.05 9.76 -7.43
CA ALA A 133 19.89 10.14 -8.84
C ALA A 133 18.62 10.96 -9.14
N GLY A 134 17.69 11.08 -8.17
CA GLY A 134 16.39 11.70 -8.38
C GLY A 134 15.44 10.90 -9.30
N LEU A 135 15.65 9.58 -9.42
CA LEU A 135 14.89 8.67 -10.27
C LEU A 135 14.38 7.47 -9.44
N PRO A 136 13.10 7.06 -9.55
CA PRO A 136 12.61 5.88 -8.84
C PRO A 136 13.45 4.64 -9.18
N GLY A 137 13.88 3.90 -8.16
CA GLY A 137 14.69 2.70 -8.31
C GLY A 137 13.87 1.42 -8.57
N ALA A 138 12.54 1.52 -8.52
CA ALA A 138 11.62 0.42 -8.79
C ALA A 138 10.24 0.96 -9.22
N VAL A 139 9.32 0.05 -9.56
CA VAL A 139 7.94 0.39 -9.86
C VAL A 139 7.28 1.02 -8.63
N ALA A 140 6.57 2.13 -8.88
CA ALA A 140 5.86 2.89 -7.85
C ALA A 140 4.84 2.01 -7.12
N LYS A 141 4.94 1.96 -5.79
CA LYS A 141 4.02 1.23 -4.93
C LYS A 141 3.10 2.16 -4.16
N GLY A 142 1.80 1.88 -4.27
CA GLY A 142 0.74 2.70 -3.69
C GLY A 142 0.53 4.03 -4.40
N GLN A 143 -0.53 4.72 -4.00
CA GLN A 143 -0.98 5.96 -4.66
C GLN A 143 0.01 7.12 -4.48
N ALA A 144 0.73 7.19 -3.36
CA ALA A 144 1.68 8.27 -3.08
C ALA A 144 2.78 8.39 -4.14
N GLU A 145 3.40 7.25 -4.48
CA GLU A 145 4.49 7.18 -5.45
C GLU A 145 3.97 7.36 -6.87
N LYS A 146 2.78 6.81 -7.19
CA LYS A 146 2.14 6.94 -8.51
C LYS A 146 1.68 8.36 -8.82
N LEU A 147 1.25 9.09 -7.80
CA LEU A 147 0.65 10.43 -7.92
C LEU A 147 1.61 11.55 -7.50
N SER A 148 2.87 11.24 -7.21
CA SER A 148 3.87 12.24 -6.77
C SER A 148 4.10 13.37 -7.80
N GLY A 149 3.70 13.18 -9.06
CA GLY A 149 3.82 14.19 -10.12
C GLY A 149 5.25 14.39 -10.65
N THR A 150 6.28 13.99 -9.90
CA THR A 150 7.69 14.03 -10.31
C THR A 150 8.44 12.77 -9.92
N TRP A 151 9.44 12.40 -10.72
CA TRP A 151 10.33 11.29 -10.45
C TRP A 151 11.16 11.50 -9.19
N GLN A 152 11.59 12.73 -8.93
CA GLN A 152 12.35 13.07 -7.73
C GLN A 152 11.53 12.85 -6.46
N LEU A 153 10.26 13.26 -6.44
CA LEU A 153 9.40 13.03 -5.27
C LEU A 153 9.06 11.53 -5.11
N ALA A 154 8.82 10.82 -6.22
CA ALA A 154 8.61 9.37 -6.19
C ALA A 154 9.84 8.64 -5.61
N ALA A 155 11.05 9.01 -6.04
CA ALA A 155 12.30 8.42 -5.53
C ALA A 155 12.48 8.64 -4.02
N LYS A 156 12.16 9.84 -3.51
CA LYS A 156 12.16 10.14 -2.06
C LYS A 156 11.17 9.27 -1.29
N LEU A 157 9.93 9.18 -1.78
CA LEU A 157 8.87 8.37 -1.14
C LEU A 157 9.20 6.88 -1.15
N GLN A 158 9.79 6.38 -2.25
CA GLN A 158 10.23 5.01 -2.40
C GLN A 158 11.41 4.69 -1.46
N TYR A 159 12.40 5.58 -1.36
CA TYR A 159 13.53 5.37 -0.45
C TYR A 159 13.08 5.38 1.01
N ALA A 160 12.22 6.32 1.39
CA ALA A 160 11.62 6.34 2.73
C ALA A 160 10.85 5.05 3.04
N ARG A 161 10.07 4.53 2.07
CA ARG A 161 9.36 3.25 2.18
C ARG A 161 10.31 2.10 2.43
N THR A 162 11.35 2.02 1.61
CA THR A 162 12.33 0.93 1.63
C THR A 162 13.07 0.93 2.97
N LEU A 163 13.56 2.10 3.42
CA LEU A 163 14.15 2.25 4.75
C LEU A 163 13.21 1.75 5.86
N LYS A 164 11.92 2.11 5.84
CA LYS A 164 10.95 1.59 6.82
C LYS A 164 10.87 0.06 6.76
N GLN A 165 10.67 -0.49 5.56
CA GLN A 165 10.50 -1.93 5.35
C GLN A 165 11.73 -2.73 5.77
N THR A 166 12.93 -2.17 5.63
CA THR A 166 14.19 -2.84 5.99
C THR A 166 14.63 -2.60 7.44
N GLY A 167 13.80 -1.96 8.27
CA GLY A 167 14.07 -1.73 9.71
C GLY A 167 14.74 -0.42 10.08
N HIS A 168 14.97 0.44 9.08
CA HIS A 168 15.56 1.77 9.22
C HIS A 168 14.48 2.85 9.39
N ARG A 169 13.41 2.57 10.14
CA ARG A 169 12.26 3.49 10.31
C ARG A 169 12.66 4.87 10.86
N MET A 170 13.56 4.91 11.84
CA MET A 170 14.03 6.19 12.41
C MET A 170 14.83 6.99 11.39
N GLU A 171 15.66 6.32 10.60
CA GLU A 171 16.42 6.94 9.50
C GLU A 171 15.48 7.46 8.40
N ALA A 172 14.44 6.71 8.05
CA ALA A 172 13.41 7.13 7.10
C ALA A 172 12.71 8.40 7.58
N ALA A 173 12.27 8.43 8.85
CA ALA A 173 11.60 9.58 9.43
C ALA A 173 12.52 10.81 9.47
N GLU A 174 13.80 10.63 9.84
CA GLU A 174 14.76 11.73 9.86
C GLU A 174 15.09 12.26 8.47
N MET A 175 15.24 11.37 7.49
CA MET A 175 15.39 11.77 6.09
C MET A 175 14.21 12.61 5.62
N LEU A 176 12.97 12.17 5.88
CA LEU A 176 11.77 12.93 5.51
C LEU A 176 11.72 14.29 6.21
N ARG A 177 12.08 14.39 7.50
CA ARG A 177 12.15 15.68 8.20
C ARG A 177 13.12 16.65 7.54
N ARG A 178 14.31 16.19 7.19
CA ARG A 178 15.31 17.01 6.48
C ARG A 178 14.81 17.45 5.11
N GLU A 179 14.21 16.52 4.35
CA GLU A 179 13.65 16.85 3.04
C GLU A 179 12.52 17.88 3.14
N ILE A 180 11.64 17.77 4.14
CA ILE A 180 10.57 18.75 4.39
C ILE A 180 11.15 20.10 4.79
N ALA A 181 12.12 20.14 5.71
CA ALA A 181 12.75 21.37 6.20
C ALA A 181 13.50 22.13 5.09
N ASN A 182 14.06 21.41 4.11
CA ASN A 182 14.78 21.99 2.98
C ASN A 182 13.86 22.53 1.87
N LEU A 183 12.54 22.30 1.94
CA LEU A 183 11.60 22.83 0.95
C LEU A 183 11.18 24.27 1.31
N PRO A 184 11.46 25.27 0.45
CA PRO A 184 10.99 26.65 0.63
C PRO A 184 9.48 26.69 0.89
N HIS A 185 8.96 27.63 1.69
CA HIS A 185 7.52 27.80 1.89
C HIS A 185 6.85 28.58 0.75
N THR A 186 6.65 27.91 -0.40
CA THR A 186 6.01 28.48 -1.60
C THR A 186 4.93 27.56 -2.15
N VAL A 187 4.07 28.10 -3.02
CA VAL A 187 2.99 27.34 -3.68
C VAL A 187 3.55 26.16 -4.50
N GLN A 188 4.70 26.35 -5.17
CA GLN A 188 5.31 25.33 -6.03
C GLN A 188 5.82 24.12 -5.24
N THR A 189 6.26 24.32 -4.00
CA THR A 189 6.82 23.28 -3.14
C THR A 189 5.82 22.76 -2.11
N ALA A 190 4.64 23.37 -2.00
CA ALA A 190 3.55 22.89 -1.14
C ALA A 190 3.16 21.45 -1.46
N TYR A 191 3.09 21.09 -2.75
CA TYR A 191 2.72 19.73 -3.17
C TYR A 191 3.72 18.65 -2.68
N PRO A 192 5.05 18.75 -2.96
CA PRO A 192 6.04 17.88 -2.33
C PRO A 192 5.98 17.87 -0.80
N ARG A 193 5.83 19.05 -0.16
CA ARG A 193 5.77 19.16 1.31
C ARG A 193 4.64 18.33 1.87
N VAL A 194 3.43 18.44 1.31
CA VAL A 194 2.25 17.67 1.74
C VAL A 194 2.51 16.17 1.65
N PHE A 195 3.00 15.65 0.52
CA PHE A 195 3.25 14.22 0.34
C PHE A 195 4.30 13.68 1.33
N LEU A 196 5.41 14.40 1.49
CA LEU A 196 6.48 14.00 2.42
C LEU A 196 5.99 14.03 3.86
N THR A 197 5.24 15.07 4.27
CA THR A 197 4.68 15.18 5.62
C THR A 197 3.62 14.11 5.88
N LEU A 198 2.73 13.80 4.93
CA LEU A 198 1.77 12.69 5.07
C LEU A 198 2.48 11.35 5.26
N ARG A 199 3.56 11.12 4.50
CA ARG A 199 4.40 9.92 4.64
C ARG A 199 5.07 9.87 6.01
N LEU A 200 5.63 10.99 6.48
CA LEU A 200 6.25 11.10 7.80
C LEU A 200 5.23 10.87 8.93
N ALA A 201 4.05 11.50 8.85
CA ALA A 201 2.98 11.33 9.82
C ALA A 201 2.57 9.86 9.94
N GLY A 202 2.41 9.16 8.80
CA GLY A 202 2.12 7.72 8.81
C GLY A 202 3.23 6.86 9.41
N MET A 203 4.50 7.29 9.32
CA MET A 203 5.64 6.62 9.94
C MET A 203 5.79 6.93 11.43
N VAL A 204 5.25 8.04 11.94
CA VAL A 204 5.34 8.38 13.37
C VAL A 204 4.11 7.93 14.13
N PHE A 205 2.96 7.79 13.46
CA PHE A 205 1.67 7.46 14.08
C PHE A 205 1.70 6.20 14.96
N ASP A 206 2.35 5.12 14.52
CA ASP A 206 2.33 3.87 15.31
C ASP A 206 3.06 3.99 16.67
N THR A 207 3.95 4.97 16.83
CA THR A 207 4.73 5.17 18.06
C THR A 207 4.31 6.41 18.83
N ASP A 208 3.86 7.45 18.12
CA ASP A 208 3.44 8.72 18.69
C ASP A 208 2.31 9.34 17.83
N PRO A 209 1.04 8.96 18.10
CA PRO A 209 -0.11 9.49 17.39
C PRO A 209 -0.22 11.02 17.50
N ALA A 210 0.15 11.59 18.65
CA ALA A 210 0.07 13.04 18.88
C ALA A 210 1.07 13.80 17.99
N ALA A 211 2.31 13.31 17.89
CA ALA A 211 3.29 13.89 16.96
C ALA A 211 2.85 13.76 15.51
N ALA A 212 2.26 12.63 15.11
CA ALA A 212 1.73 12.46 13.76
C ALA A 212 0.60 13.46 13.43
N ILE A 213 -0.32 13.70 14.38
CA ILE A 213 -1.38 14.72 14.27
C ILE A 213 -0.78 16.12 14.16
N GLY A 214 0.18 16.46 15.04
CA GLY A 214 0.84 17.77 15.05
C GLY A 214 1.63 18.09 13.78
N LEU A 215 2.02 17.09 12.98
CA LEU A 215 2.63 17.30 11.67
C LEU A 215 1.63 17.78 10.60
N LEU A 216 0.34 17.44 10.73
CA LEU A 216 -0.67 17.72 9.71
C LEU A 216 -1.37 19.06 9.91
N GLU A 217 -1.61 19.46 11.16
CA GLU A 217 -2.31 20.70 11.48
C GLU A 217 -1.67 21.96 10.83
N PRO A 218 -0.33 22.12 10.83
CA PRO A 218 0.31 23.27 10.19
C PRO A 218 0.08 23.34 8.68
N LEU A 219 -0.04 22.20 7.99
CA LEU A 219 -0.27 22.18 6.55
C LEU A 219 -1.66 22.72 6.16
N ILE A 220 -2.65 22.56 7.04
CA ILE A 220 -4.01 23.07 6.84
C ILE A 220 -4.01 24.60 7.00
N ALA A 221 -3.21 25.12 7.93
CA ALA A 221 -3.06 26.55 8.17
C ALA A 221 -2.16 27.24 7.12
N ASP A 222 -1.28 26.51 6.44
CA ASP A 222 -0.36 27.07 5.44
C ASP A 222 -1.13 27.69 4.26
N PRO A 223 -0.94 28.99 3.96
CA PRO A 223 -1.56 29.64 2.81
C PRO A 223 -1.01 29.16 1.46
N ALA A 224 0.17 28.53 1.43
CA ALA A 224 0.74 27.96 0.21
C ALA A 224 0.11 26.60 -0.17
N THR A 225 -0.51 25.90 0.78
CA THR A 225 -1.22 24.64 0.52
C THR A 225 -2.52 24.93 -0.23
N SER A 226 -2.71 24.33 -1.41
CA SER A 226 -3.92 24.55 -2.19
C SER A 226 -5.16 23.95 -1.51
N PRO A 227 -6.38 24.46 -1.77
CA PRO A 227 -7.60 23.90 -1.20
C PRO A 227 -7.75 22.37 -1.40
N ASP A 228 -7.40 21.89 -2.59
CA ASP A 228 -7.45 20.46 -2.92
C ASP A 228 -6.45 19.63 -2.11
N GLN A 229 -5.26 20.18 -1.85
CA GLN A 229 -4.27 19.54 -0.99
C GLN A 229 -4.74 19.55 0.47
N LYS A 230 -5.40 20.63 0.93
CA LYS A 230 -5.97 20.71 2.29
C LYS A 230 -7.01 19.61 2.53
N VAL A 231 -7.87 19.30 1.55
CA VAL A 231 -8.81 18.18 1.64
C VAL A 231 -8.08 16.86 1.95
N ASN A 232 -6.98 16.57 1.23
CA ASN A 232 -6.21 15.33 1.47
C ASN A 232 -5.57 15.31 2.87
N VAL A 233 -5.06 16.45 3.32
CA VAL A 233 -4.47 16.59 4.67
C VAL A 233 -5.54 16.44 5.75
N GLU A 234 -6.69 17.10 5.60
CA GLU A 234 -7.79 17.05 6.56
C GLU A 234 -8.41 15.64 6.63
N VAL A 235 -8.52 14.90 5.52
CA VAL A 235 -8.93 13.47 5.53
C VAL A 235 -7.95 12.62 6.33
N ASN A 236 -6.63 12.76 6.10
CA ASN A 236 -5.63 12.00 6.85
C ASN A 236 -5.60 12.40 8.34
N LEU A 237 -5.83 13.68 8.65
CA LEU A 237 -5.96 14.14 10.03
C LEU A 237 -7.18 13.53 10.70
N ALA A 238 -8.36 13.55 10.05
CA ALA A 238 -9.56 12.91 10.57
C ALA A 238 -9.37 11.40 10.77
N GLN A 239 -8.67 10.74 9.84
CA GLN A 239 -8.27 9.34 9.99
C GLN A 239 -7.43 9.12 11.26
N TYR A 240 -6.36 9.89 11.46
CA TYR A 240 -5.50 9.71 12.63
C TYR A 240 -6.23 10.03 13.93
N LEU A 241 -7.06 11.07 13.96
CA LEU A 241 -7.91 11.40 15.11
C LEU A 241 -8.88 10.26 15.44
N ALA A 242 -9.57 9.70 14.44
CA ALA A 242 -10.49 8.58 14.64
C ALA A 242 -9.74 7.35 15.18
N ARG A 243 -8.59 7.00 14.58
CA ARG A 243 -7.80 5.85 15.01
C ARG A 243 -7.15 6.01 16.38
N SER A 244 -6.83 7.24 16.79
CA SER A 244 -6.28 7.53 18.12
C SER A 244 -7.38 7.68 19.20
N GLY A 245 -8.66 7.56 18.83
CA GLY A 245 -9.79 7.67 19.75
C GLY A 245 -10.29 9.10 20.00
N ASP A 246 -9.77 10.10 19.28
CA ASP A 246 -10.24 11.49 19.34
C ASP A 246 -11.47 11.69 18.43
N PHE A 247 -12.51 10.91 18.71
CA PHE A 247 -13.70 10.82 17.87
C PHE A 247 -14.49 12.14 17.82
N ALA A 248 -14.46 12.90 18.91
CA ALA A 248 -15.14 14.19 19.03
C ALA A 248 -14.54 15.24 18.08
N ARG A 249 -13.23 15.19 17.80
CA ARG A 249 -12.60 16.03 16.78
C ARG A 249 -12.68 15.42 15.39
N ALA A 250 -12.57 14.10 15.27
CA ALA A 250 -12.62 13.42 13.99
C ALA A 250 -13.95 13.61 13.24
N LEU A 251 -15.08 13.44 13.93
CA LEU A 251 -16.42 13.49 13.30
C LEU A 251 -16.74 14.84 12.63
N PRO A 252 -16.70 15.99 13.32
CA PRO A 252 -16.99 17.27 12.68
C PRO A 252 -15.98 17.62 11.58
N LEU A 253 -14.72 17.18 11.71
CA LEU A 253 -13.71 17.38 10.67
C LEU A 253 -14.06 16.59 9.41
N ILE A 254 -14.32 15.28 9.52
CA ILE A 254 -14.63 14.47 8.32
C ILE A 254 -15.95 14.90 7.67
N ASP A 255 -16.94 15.34 8.44
CA ASP A 255 -18.19 15.90 7.91
C ASP A 255 -17.95 17.15 7.06
N LYS A 256 -17.18 18.12 7.59
CA LYS A 256 -16.81 19.34 6.88
C LYS A 256 -16.07 19.03 5.58
N VAL A 257 -15.09 18.13 5.64
CA VAL A 257 -14.20 17.81 4.51
C VAL A 257 -14.96 17.04 3.44
N TRP A 258 -15.84 16.12 3.83
CA TRP A 258 -16.70 15.39 2.90
C TRP A 258 -17.71 16.33 2.22
N ALA A 259 -18.28 17.29 2.95
CA ALA A 259 -19.15 18.32 2.36
C ALA A 259 -18.39 19.18 1.33
N THR A 260 -17.19 19.63 1.67
CA THR A 260 -16.30 20.38 0.77
C THR A 260 -15.98 19.57 -0.48
N TYR A 261 -15.59 18.30 -0.32
CA TYR A 261 -15.35 17.38 -1.42
C TYR A 261 -16.58 17.22 -2.31
N SER A 262 -17.77 17.08 -1.73
CA SER A 262 -19.00 16.82 -2.46
C SER A 262 -19.46 18.02 -3.30
N GLN A 263 -19.36 19.23 -2.76
CA GLN A 263 -19.76 20.48 -3.43
C GLN A 263 -18.82 20.90 -4.57
N SER A 264 -17.64 20.30 -4.60
CA SER A 264 -16.58 20.67 -5.52
C SER A 264 -16.95 20.31 -6.98
N ASN A 265 -17.04 21.34 -7.84
CA ASN A 265 -17.63 21.24 -9.18
C ASN A 265 -16.63 20.62 -10.18
N PRO A 266 -17.00 19.59 -10.97
CA PRO A 266 -16.12 19.01 -12.00
C PRO A 266 -15.73 19.98 -13.12
N GLN A 267 -16.29 21.19 -13.15
CA GLN A 267 -15.95 22.25 -14.11
C GLN A 267 -14.75 23.12 -13.70
N ASP A 268 -14.24 23.01 -12.47
CA ASP A 268 -12.97 23.65 -12.10
C ASP A 268 -11.86 22.95 -12.88
N GLN A 269 -11.34 23.63 -13.90
CA GLN A 269 -10.30 23.11 -14.79
C GLN A 269 -9.06 22.75 -13.99
N GLY A 270 -8.97 21.47 -13.64
CA GLY A 270 -7.83 20.90 -12.94
C GLY A 270 -8.12 20.29 -11.58
N SER A 271 -9.36 19.91 -11.27
CA SER A 271 -9.63 19.16 -10.04
C SER A 271 -10.64 18.03 -10.25
N GLU A 272 -10.13 16.83 -10.55
CA GLU A 272 -10.96 15.65 -10.80
C GLU A 272 -11.18 14.83 -9.53
N LYS A 273 -12.44 14.53 -9.20
CA LYS A 273 -12.78 13.57 -8.15
C LYS A 273 -12.27 12.18 -8.54
N GLN A 274 -11.43 11.60 -7.69
CA GLN A 274 -10.99 10.22 -7.90
C GLN A 274 -12.18 9.25 -7.68
N PRO A 275 -12.46 8.30 -8.57
CA PRO A 275 -13.54 7.33 -8.33
C PRO A 275 -13.27 6.42 -7.11
N GLY A 276 -14.31 6.12 -6.32
CA GLY A 276 -14.24 5.18 -5.17
C GLY A 276 -13.71 5.80 -3.87
N SER A 277 -13.28 7.03 -3.95
CA SER A 277 -12.91 7.95 -2.88
C SER A 277 -13.84 8.05 -1.68
N GLU A 278 -15.15 8.04 -1.94
CA GLU A 278 -16.21 8.17 -0.96
C GLU A 278 -16.11 7.10 0.12
N ALA A 279 -15.55 5.93 -0.21
CA ALA A 279 -15.28 4.86 0.73
C ALA A 279 -14.36 5.30 1.88
N GLN A 280 -13.37 6.17 1.59
CA GLN A 280 -12.44 6.69 2.60
C GLN A 280 -13.15 7.59 3.62
N PHE A 281 -13.99 8.51 3.14
CA PHE A 281 -14.80 9.36 4.02
C PHE A 281 -15.77 8.54 4.87
N ALA A 282 -16.43 7.56 4.23
CA ALA A 282 -17.43 6.72 4.86
C ALA A 282 -16.85 5.93 6.05
N TRP A 283 -15.71 5.24 5.88
CA TRP A 283 -15.16 4.43 6.98
C TRP A 283 -14.60 5.30 8.12
N ILE A 284 -13.97 6.45 7.82
CA ILE A 284 -13.46 7.37 8.85
C ILE A 284 -14.63 7.90 9.69
N LYS A 285 -15.71 8.32 9.00
CA LYS A 285 -16.94 8.77 9.66
C LYS A 285 -17.59 7.65 10.47
N ALA A 286 -17.67 6.43 9.92
CA ALA A 286 -18.19 5.26 10.64
C ALA A 286 -17.40 5.02 11.93
N CYS A 287 -16.07 5.06 11.88
CA CYS A 287 -15.24 4.88 13.06
C CYS A 287 -15.49 5.96 14.13
N ALA A 288 -15.56 7.23 13.73
CA ALA A 288 -15.84 8.32 14.66
C ALA A 288 -17.25 8.20 15.28
N LEU A 289 -18.27 7.87 14.48
CA LEU A 289 -19.63 7.62 14.96
C LEU A 289 -19.68 6.45 15.96
N ARG A 290 -19.01 5.34 15.64
CA ARG A 290 -18.95 4.17 16.51
C ARG A 290 -18.28 4.49 17.84
N GLY A 291 -17.17 5.23 17.81
CA GLY A 291 -16.46 5.68 19.00
C GLY A 291 -17.28 6.62 19.91
N LEU A 292 -18.27 7.33 19.34
CA LEU A 292 -19.22 8.17 20.05
C LEU A 292 -20.51 7.43 20.46
N GLY A 293 -20.58 6.10 20.30
CA GLY A 293 -21.74 5.28 20.67
C GLY A 293 -22.88 5.29 19.66
N LYS A 294 -22.71 5.91 18.49
CA LYS A 294 -23.72 5.99 17.42
C LYS A 294 -23.62 4.80 16.46
N LYS A 295 -23.86 3.60 16.99
CA LYS A 295 -23.68 2.33 16.26
C LYS A 295 -24.46 2.29 14.94
N ASP A 296 -25.75 2.59 14.94
CA ASP A 296 -26.60 2.46 13.74
C ASP A 296 -26.17 3.41 12.62
N GLU A 297 -25.77 4.64 12.97
CA GLU A 297 -25.22 5.62 12.01
C GLU A 297 -23.87 5.13 11.44
N ALA A 298 -23.03 4.50 12.26
CA ALA A 298 -21.77 3.92 11.80
C ALA A 298 -21.98 2.76 10.82
N ASP A 299 -22.91 1.85 11.14
CA ASP A 299 -23.26 0.72 10.30
C ASP A 299 -23.85 1.20 8.95
N GLN A 300 -24.65 2.28 8.96
CA GLN A 300 -25.12 2.95 7.75
C GLN A 300 -23.97 3.49 6.90
N MET A 301 -22.96 4.12 7.50
CA MET A 301 -21.79 4.61 6.78
C MET A 301 -20.97 3.49 6.15
N MET A 302 -20.77 2.37 6.85
CA MET A 302 -20.09 1.21 6.26
C MET A 302 -20.86 0.63 5.06
N SER A 303 -22.20 0.67 5.09
CA SER A 303 -23.03 0.19 3.97
C SER A 303 -22.87 1.01 2.68
N LEU A 304 -22.37 2.24 2.76
CA LEU A 304 -22.06 3.06 1.59
C LEU A 304 -20.79 2.61 0.86
N ILE A 305 -19.96 1.79 1.50
CA ILE A 305 -18.73 1.28 0.91
C ILE A 305 -19.09 0.08 0.02
N GLY A 306 -19.36 0.38 -1.26
CA GLY A 306 -19.82 -0.59 -2.25
C GLY A 306 -18.98 -1.87 -2.32
N PRO A 307 -19.56 -2.98 -2.82
CA PRO A 307 -18.92 -4.28 -2.81
C PRO A 307 -17.60 -4.28 -3.60
N MET A 308 -16.76 -5.28 -3.33
CA MET A 308 -15.51 -5.49 -4.05
C MET A 308 -15.78 -5.63 -5.56
N SER A 309 -15.09 -4.83 -6.38
CA SER A 309 -15.04 -5.02 -7.83
C SER A 309 -13.66 -5.59 -8.20
N ALA A 310 -13.63 -6.85 -8.63
CA ALA A 310 -12.43 -7.67 -8.74
C ALA A 310 -11.65 -7.50 -10.06
N THR A 311 -11.64 -6.30 -10.66
CA THR A 311 -11.12 -6.16 -12.04
C THR A 311 -9.60 -5.97 -12.14
N THR A 312 -8.86 -5.82 -11.04
CA THR A 312 -7.39 -5.61 -11.07
C THR A 312 -6.66 -6.28 -9.90
N SER A 313 -5.33 -6.41 -10.00
CA SER A 313 -4.45 -6.94 -8.94
C SER A 313 -4.23 -5.99 -7.76
N GLU A 314 -4.73 -4.75 -7.84
CA GLU A 314 -4.74 -3.82 -6.71
C GLU A 314 -5.97 -4.12 -5.84
N VAL A 315 -5.78 -4.20 -4.52
CA VAL A 315 -6.91 -4.27 -3.59
C VAL A 315 -7.82 -3.07 -3.87
N PRO A 316 -9.11 -3.29 -4.24
CA PRO A 316 -9.99 -2.19 -4.55
C PRO A 316 -10.08 -1.22 -3.38
N ILE A 317 -10.06 0.09 -3.64
CA ILE A 317 -10.11 1.15 -2.59
C ILE A 317 -11.21 0.88 -1.56
N ALA A 318 -12.36 0.35 -2.02
CA ALA A 318 -13.47 -0.04 -1.17
C ALA A 318 -13.15 -1.18 -0.20
N SER A 319 -12.40 -2.20 -0.64
CA SER A 319 -11.93 -3.30 0.22
C SER A 319 -11.00 -2.79 1.31
N GLN A 320 -10.02 -1.95 0.93
CA GLN A 320 -9.09 -1.36 1.90
C GLN A 320 -9.81 -0.46 2.91
N ALA A 321 -10.80 0.30 2.45
CA ALA A 321 -11.65 1.12 3.29
C ALA A 321 -12.46 0.28 4.29
N ARG A 322 -13.01 -0.88 3.87
CA ARG A 322 -13.71 -1.79 4.77
C ARG A 322 -12.79 -2.36 5.84
N LEU A 323 -11.63 -2.90 5.47
CA LEU A 323 -10.64 -3.39 6.42
C LEU A 323 -10.28 -2.30 7.44
N SER A 324 -9.96 -1.09 6.96
CA SER A 324 -9.63 0.07 7.80
C SER A 324 -10.77 0.44 8.76
N GLY A 325 -12.02 0.44 8.27
CA GLY A 325 -13.21 0.70 9.06
C GLY A 325 -13.41 -0.33 10.17
N PHE A 326 -13.39 -1.63 9.85
CA PHE A 326 -13.59 -2.69 10.83
C PHE A 326 -12.49 -2.72 11.89
N MET A 327 -11.23 -2.50 11.51
CA MET A 327 -10.13 -2.39 12.48
C MET A 327 -10.31 -1.19 13.41
N CYS A 328 -10.62 -0.01 12.87
CA CYS A 328 -10.81 1.21 13.66
C CYS A 328 -11.99 1.08 14.64
N MET A 329 -13.09 0.49 14.19
CA MET A 329 -14.28 0.22 15.02
C MET A 329 -14.12 -0.97 15.97
N LYS A 330 -13.01 -1.70 15.88
CA LYS A 330 -12.74 -2.93 16.64
C LYS A 330 -13.80 -4.01 16.43
N ASP A 331 -14.30 -4.15 15.20
CA ASP A 331 -15.31 -5.15 14.81
C ASP A 331 -14.64 -6.41 14.25
N THR A 332 -14.26 -7.32 15.14
CA THR A 332 -13.53 -8.55 14.81
C THR A 332 -14.32 -9.47 13.88
N ASP A 333 -15.63 -9.61 14.08
CA ASP A 333 -16.47 -10.50 13.28
C ASP A 333 -16.65 -9.97 11.86
N ALA A 334 -16.87 -8.66 11.70
CA ALA A 334 -16.97 -8.05 10.39
C ALA A 334 -15.62 -8.08 9.64
N LEU A 335 -14.51 -7.85 10.35
CA LEU A 335 -13.17 -7.99 9.79
C LEU A 335 -12.91 -9.42 9.28
N ALA A 336 -13.28 -10.44 10.08
CA ALA A 336 -13.13 -11.83 9.67
C ALA A 336 -13.94 -12.17 8.41
N LYS A 337 -15.20 -11.71 8.34
CA LYS A 337 -16.06 -11.89 7.16
C LYS A 337 -15.52 -11.20 5.91
N GLU A 338 -14.95 -10.01 6.07
CA GLU A 338 -14.30 -9.30 4.97
C GLU A 338 -13.08 -10.08 4.45
N PHE A 339 -12.23 -10.59 5.34
CA PHE A 339 -11.10 -11.43 4.93
C PHE A 339 -11.54 -12.72 4.24
N VAL A 340 -12.58 -13.40 4.73
CA VAL A 340 -13.16 -14.58 4.04
C VAL A 340 -13.63 -14.21 2.64
N THR A 341 -14.27 -13.04 2.49
CA THR A 341 -14.76 -12.55 1.20
C THR A 341 -13.60 -12.26 0.25
N GLN A 342 -12.56 -11.57 0.73
CA GLN A 342 -11.37 -11.25 -0.08
C GLN A 342 -10.58 -12.50 -0.45
N LEU A 343 -10.42 -13.47 0.46
CA LEU A 343 -9.71 -14.73 0.19
C LEU A 343 -10.34 -15.52 -0.95
N LYS A 344 -11.67 -15.49 -1.10
CA LYS A 344 -12.36 -16.20 -2.18
C LYS A 344 -11.86 -15.72 -3.55
N SER A 345 -11.82 -14.40 -3.76
CA SER A 345 -11.45 -13.77 -5.04
C SER A 345 -9.99 -13.33 -5.14
N ALA A 346 -9.16 -13.59 -4.13
CA ALA A 346 -7.79 -13.11 -4.10
C ALA A 346 -6.94 -13.73 -5.22
N TYR A 347 -6.37 -12.87 -6.06
CA TYR A 347 -5.36 -13.29 -7.03
C TYR A 347 -4.16 -13.94 -6.33
N PRO A 348 -3.52 -14.94 -6.95
CA PRO A 348 -2.31 -15.57 -6.43
C PRO A 348 -1.21 -14.56 -6.11
N GLY A 349 -0.69 -14.63 -4.88
CA GLY A 349 0.35 -13.73 -4.38
C GLY A 349 -0.10 -12.30 -4.16
N SER A 350 -1.40 -12.02 -4.01
CA SER A 350 -1.90 -10.68 -3.64
C SER A 350 -1.40 -10.20 -2.27
N ASP A 351 -1.46 -8.89 -2.01
CA ASP A 351 -1.01 -8.32 -0.72
C ASP A 351 -1.80 -8.87 0.48
N LEU A 352 -3.04 -9.34 0.27
CA LEU A 352 -3.89 -9.98 1.29
C LEU A 352 -3.15 -11.08 2.07
N PHE A 353 -2.28 -11.86 1.41
CA PHE A 353 -1.55 -12.95 2.07
C PHE A 353 -0.49 -12.44 3.04
N LEU A 354 0.05 -11.24 2.82
CA LEU A 354 0.88 -10.53 3.79
C LEU A 354 0.02 -9.87 4.88
N GLU A 355 -1.13 -9.32 4.52
CA GLU A 355 -2.07 -8.68 5.46
C GLU A 355 -2.60 -9.64 6.53
N LEU A 356 -2.83 -10.90 6.16
CA LEU A 356 -3.28 -11.96 7.06
C LEU A 356 -2.17 -12.50 7.98
N GLN A 357 -0.92 -12.08 7.80
CA GLN A 357 0.16 -12.49 8.71
C GLN A 357 -0.01 -11.78 10.05
N PRO A 358 -0.04 -12.48 11.20
CA PRO A 358 -0.17 -11.84 12.51
C PRO A 358 0.91 -10.80 12.81
N GLU A 359 2.12 -11.04 12.29
CA GLU A 359 3.26 -10.13 12.43
C GLU A 359 3.35 -9.08 11.31
N SER A 360 2.36 -8.99 10.43
CA SER A 360 2.37 -8.05 9.31
C SER A 360 2.65 -6.62 9.79
N PRO A 361 3.52 -5.87 9.09
CA PRO A 361 3.88 -4.52 9.51
C PRO A 361 2.84 -3.48 9.12
N ASP A 362 1.98 -3.77 8.14
CA ASP A 362 1.01 -2.80 7.60
C ASP A 362 -0.11 -2.48 8.60
N TYR A 363 -0.34 -3.39 9.55
CA TYR A 363 -1.33 -3.26 10.61
C TYR A 363 -0.71 -3.24 12.00
N ALA A 364 0.53 -2.74 12.18
CA ALA A 364 1.18 -2.74 13.49
C ALA A 364 0.30 -2.26 14.67
N PRO A 365 -0.50 -1.17 14.55
CA PRO A 365 -1.43 -0.76 15.62
C PRO A 365 -2.65 -1.67 15.80
N ASP A 366 -3.02 -2.44 14.77
CA ASP A 366 -4.22 -3.28 14.73
C ASP A 366 -3.90 -4.79 14.72
N ARG A 367 -2.65 -5.20 14.97
CA ARG A 367 -2.21 -6.61 14.91
C ARG A 367 -3.06 -7.52 15.80
N ASP A 368 -3.39 -7.05 17.00
CA ASP A 368 -4.24 -7.80 17.92
C ASP A 368 -5.64 -8.04 17.35
N MET A 369 -6.16 -7.10 16.56
CA MET A 369 -7.45 -7.21 15.90
C MET A 369 -7.40 -8.25 14.77
N VAL A 370 -6.34 -8.22 13.95
CA VAL A 370 -6.12 -9.24 12.90
C VAL A 370 -5.95 -10.62 13.54
N ALA A 371 -5.15 -10.74 14.60
CA ALA A 371 -4.96 -11.98 15.34
C ALA A 371 -6.26 -12.49 15.98
N ALA A 372 -7.14 -11.60 16.45
CA ALA A 372 -8.46 -11.96 16.94
C ALA A 372 -9.38 -12.44 15.80
N ALA A 373 -9.36 -11.76 14.65
CA ALA A 373 -10.16 -12.14 13.49
C ALA A 373 -9.77 -13.53 12.97
N LEU A 374 -8.48 -13.86 12.94
CA LEU A 374 -7.97 -15.18 12.55
C LEU A 374 -8.47 -16.33 13.45
N ARG A 375 -8.96 -16.03 14.66
CA ARG A 375 -9.56 -17.02 15.57
C ARG A 375 -11.06 -17.21 15.35
N VAL A 376 -11.71 -16.37 14.54
CA VAL A 376 -13.12 -16.54 14.17
C VAL A 376 -13.23 -17.81 13.32
N PRO A 377 -14.12 -18.79 13.66
CA PRO A 377 -14.13 -20.10 13.03
C PRO A 377 -14.21 -20.10 11.50
N GLU A 378 -15.01 -19.19 10.93
CA GLU A 378 -15.17 -19.06 9.48
C GLU A 378 -13.85 -18.67 8.79
N LEU A 379 -13.14 -17.66 9.32
CA LEU A 379 -11.85 -17.26 8.78
C LEU A 379 -10.77 -18.30 9.05
N ALA A 380 -10.73 -18.86 10.26
CA ALA A 380 -9.80 -19.93 10.63
C ALA A 380 -9.90 -21.11 9.65
N GLN A 381 -11.12 -21.49 9.25
CA GLN A 381 -11.33 -22.51 8.22
C GLN A 381 -10.83 -22.04 6.85
N ALA A 382 -11.16 -20.82 6.42
CA ALA A 382 -10.78 -20.30 5.10
C ALA A 382 -9.25 -20.19 4.91
N VAL A 383 -8.51 -19.81 5.95
CA VAL A 383 -7.05 -19.63 5.87
C VAL A 383 -6.29 -20.97 5.80
N THR A 384 -6.80 -22.05 6.39
CA THR A 384 -6.09 -23.35 6.46
C THR A 384 -5.69 -23.94 5.11
N THR A 385 -6.39 -23.59 4.04
CA THR A 385 -6.15 -24.13 2.69
C THR A 385 -5.42 -23.17 1.75
N GLN A 386 -5.32 -21.89 2.11
CA GLN A 386 -4.87 -20.84 1.19
C GLN A 386 -3.68 -20.03 1.72
N VAL A 387 -3.54 -19.93 3.04
CA VAL A 387 -2.56 -19.03 3.65
C VAL A 387 -1.46 -19.85 4.31
N HIS A 388 -0.22 -19.54 3.96
CA HIS A 388 0.96 -20.02 4.65
C HIS A 388 1.33 -19.00 5.73
N PHE A 389 1.21 -19.39 7.00
CA PHE A 389 1.63 -18.52 8.10
C PHE A 389 3.16 -18.56 8.25
N LEU A 390 3.78 -17.43 7.94
CA LEU A 390 5.23 -17.28 7.87
C LEU A 390 5.85 -17.26 9.26
N SER A 391 7.00 -17.92 9.43
CA SER A 391 7.70 -18.06 10.72
C SER A 391 9.19 -18.34 10.54
N GLY A 392 9.91 -18.55 11.65
CA GLY A 392 11.32 -18.94 11.64
C GLY A 392 12.23 -17.85 11.05
N ALA A 393 13.00 -18.21 10.01
CA ALA A 393 13.95 -17.31 9.36
C ALA A 393 13.29 -16.08 8.72
N LEU A 394 11.98 -16.13 8.45
CA LEU A 394 11.23 -15.01 7.85
C LEU A 394 10.64 -14.04 8.89
N THR A 395 10.67 -14.39 10.17
CA THR A 395 10.15 -13.53 11.25
C THR A 395 10.79 -12.13 11.28
N PRO A 396 12.10 -11.97 11.09
CA PRO A 396 12.70 -10.64 10.98
C PRO A 396 12.07 -9.83 9.85
N ALA A 397 11.87 -10.41 8.66
CA ALA A 397 11.28 -9.70 7.52
C ALA A 397 9.83 -9.27 7.79
N LEU A 398 9.00 -10.14 8.39
CA LEU A 398 7.64 -9.79 8.82
C LEU A 398 7.62 -8.62 9.81
N GLY A 399 8.57 -8.62 10.74
CA GLY A 399 8.75 -7.56 11.72
C GLY A 399 9.47 -6.31 11.20
N GLU A 400 9.67 -6.15 9.89
CA GLU A 400 10.52 -5.10 9.27
C GLU A 400 11.90 -5.00 9.94
N TRP A 401 12.52 -6.14 10.28
CA TRP A 401 13.81 -6.24 10.98
C TRP A 401 13.94 -5.43 12.28
N ARG A 402 12.82 -4.95 12.86
CA ARG A 402 12.81 -4.16 14.10
C ARG A 402 13.40 -4.93 15.28
N ASN A 403 13.26 -6.25 15.24
CA ASN A 403 13.65 -7.18 16.30
C ASN A 403 15.02 -7.81 16.05
N GLY A 404 15.94 -7.13 15.35
CA GLY A 404 17.36 -7.54 15.28
C GLY A 404 18.06 -7.69 16.65
N LYS A 405 17.37 -7.33 17.74
CA LYS A 405 17.59 -7.90 19.08
C LYS A 405 16.55 -8.99 19.35
N SER A 406 16.73 -10.18 18.80
CA SER A 406 16.01 -11.36 19.26
C SER A 406 16.99 -12.49 19.52
N ALA A 407 16.99 -12.95 20.78
CA ALA A 407 17.58 -14.15 21.34
C ALA A 407 19.12 -14.28 21.33
N GLN A 408 19.76 -13.78 22.40
CA GLN A 408 20.82 -14.56 23.06
C GLN A 408 20.16 -15.55 24.02
#